data_AF-A0A820DJX0-F1
#
_entry.id   AF-A0A820DJX0-F1
#
_cell.length_a   1.000
_cell.length_b   1.000
_cell.length_c   1.000
_cell.angle_alpha   90.00
_cell.angle_beta   90.00
_cell.angle_gamma   90.00
#
_symmetry.space_group_name_H-M   'P 1'
#
loop_
_entity.id
_entity.type
_entity.pdbx_description
1 polymer ?
#
loop_
_entity_poly.entity_id
_entity_poly.type
_entity_poly.pdbx_seq_one_letter_code
_entity_poly.pdbx_strand_id
1 'polypeptide(L)'
;MASKKYRDKLKLQRFNNQQSTTYKSRQAFGKAVKRTFQSLPKDPSKRVDVIHHIAQVLNVIPAPKHHKPEHRSLPNALKELVINFYNRDDVSYQMPGKWDCITVDNDDKKITLQKRILLYSIRETYQLFIADKNDPNINLSKTSFSDLRPLNILVQSHMSHRSCLCVYHENINLPLKALSKQIQCPDLNTLQAFSLALVCDEEDEKCMSSCCLLCRNNFNDKI
;
A
#
# COMPACT_ATOMS: atom_id res chain seq x y z
N MET A 1 35.09 -48.34 57.67
CA MET A 1 35.46 -46.90 57.65
C MET A 1 35.63 -46.29 56.25
N ALA A 2 35.96 -47.05 55.20
CA ALA A 2 36.19 -46.51 53.84
C ALA A 2 34.94 -45.90 53.15
N SER A 3 33.75 -46.48 53.34
CA SER A 3 32.49 -46.00 52.75
C SER A 3 32.06 -44.61 53.28
N LYS A 4 32.35 -44.31 54.55
CA LYS A 4 32.07 -43.01 55.16
C LYS A 4 32.99 -41.92 54.58
N LYS A 5 34.30 -42.21 54.48
CA LYS A 5 35.29 -41.32 53.82
C LYS A 5 34.96 -41.04 52.36
N TYR A 6 34.44 -42.03 51.60
CA TYR A 6 34.00 -41.83 50.21
C TYR A 6 32.76 -40.92 50.11
N ARG A 7 31.75 -41.13 50.97
CA ARG A 7 30.57 -40.27 51.03
C ARG A 7 30.90 -38.84 51.45
N ASP A 8 31.83 -38.67 52.39
CA ASP A 8 32.24 -37.34 52.85
C ASP A 8 33.11 -36.62 51.82
N LYS A 9 33.94 -37.34 51.06
CA LYS A 9 34.70 -36.81 49.90
C LYS A 9 33.75 -36.36 48.77
N LEU A 10 32.70 -37.12 48.50
CA LEU A 10 31.62 -36.73 47.57
C LEU A 10 30.83 -35.51 48.06
N LYS A 11 30.60 -35.38 49.38
CA LYS A 11 29.97 -34.19 49.96
C LYS A 11 30.85 -32.95 49.84
N LEU A 12 32.16 -33.07 50.07
CA LEU A 12 33.14 -31.98 49.90
C LEU A 12 33.28 -31.55 48.44
N GLN A 13 33.37 -32.50 47.49
CA GLN A 13 33.34 -32.19 46.06
C GLN A 13 32.03 -31.51 45.62
N ARG A 14 30.90 -31.83 46.28
CA ARG A 14 29.60 -31.17 46.04
C ARG A 14 29.50 -29.79 46.68
N PHE A 15 30.24 -29.52 47.74
CA PHE A 15 30.32 -28.21 48.40
C PHE A 15 31.19 -27.24 47.59
N ASN A 16 32.30 -27.72 47.03
CA ASN A 16 33.22 -26.89 46.24
C ASN A 16 32.69 -26.51 44.85
N ASN A 17 31.63 -27.18 44.36
CA ASN A 17 30.97 -26.90 43.08
C ASN A 17 29.78 -25.94 43.21
N GLN A 18 29.64 -25.23 44.34
CA GLN A 18 28.66 -24.16 44.51
C GLN A 18 29.03 -22.97 43.61
N GLN A 19 28.67 -23.05 42.33
CA GLN A 19 28.32 -21.85 41.59
C GLN A 19 27.21 -21.15 42.40
N SER A 20 27.39 -19.87 42.69
CA SER A 20 26.50 -19.08 43.54
C SER A 20 25.08 -19.08 42.96
N THR A 21 24.24 -20.04 43.36
CA THR A 21 22.85 -20.08 42.95
C THR A 21 22.07 -19.15 43.87
N THR A 22 21.28 -18.24 43.31
CA THR A 22 20.35 -17.37 44.05
C THR A 22 19.26 -18.15 44.81
N TYR A 23 19.16 -19.46 44.59
CA TYR A 23 18.19 -20.35 45.22
C TYR A 23 18.69 -20.91 46.55
N LYS A 24 17.79 -20.97 47.55
CA LYS A 24 18.06 -21.44 48.92
C LYS A 24 18.52 -22.91 49.01
N SER A 25 18.19 -23.75 48.03
CA SER A 25 18.62 -25.15 47.97
C SER A 25 18.65 -25.71 46.54
N ARG A 26 19.44 -26.77 46.33
CA ARG A 26 19.51 -27.47 45.04
C ARG A 26 18.18 -28.12 44.65
N GLN A 27 17.42 -28.62 45.61
CA GLN A 27 16.08 -29.16 45.34
C GLN A 27 15.13 -28.06 44.85
N ALA A 28 15.23 -26.84 45.40
CA ALA A 28 14.43 -25.71 44.93
C ALA A 28 14.78 -25.33 43.48
N PHE A 29 16.08 -25.26 43.16
CA PHE A 29 16.54 -25.03 41.79
C PHE A 29 16.05 -26.11 40.81
N GLY A 30 16.19 -27.39 41.16
CA GLY A 30 15.71 -28.49 40.30
C GLY A 30 14.20 -28.46 40.06
N LYS A 31 13.40 -28.07 41.06
CA LYS A 31 11.96 -27.87 40.90
C LYS A 31 11.65 -26.70 39.98
N ALA A 32 12.37 -25.58 40.09
CA ALA A 32 12.20 -24.43 39.22
C ALA A 32 12.51 -24.77 37.76
N VAL A 33 13.64 -25.43 37.50
CA VAL A 33 14.03 -25.90 36.17
C VAL A 33 12.99 -26.84 35.57
N LYS A 34 12.43 -27.77 36.36
CA LYS A 34 11.38 -28.67 35.87
C LYS A 34 10.12 -27.91 35.44
N ARG A 35 9.70 -26.89 36.18
CA ARG A 35 8.55 -26.05 35.83
C ARG A 35 8.79 -25.27 34.54
N THR A 36 9.97 -24.66 34.39
CA THR A 36 10.30 -23.92 33.16
C THR A 36 10.33 -24.84 31.93
N PHE A 37 10.89 -26.05 32.05
CA PHE A 37 10.87 -27.02 30.95
C PHE A 37 9.47 -27.49 30.57
N GLN A 38 8.53 -27.57 31.53
CA GLN A 38 7.14 -27.92 31.26
C GLN A 38 6.38 -26.81 30.52
N SER A 39 6.77 -25.55 30.72
CA SER A 39 6.17 -24.39 30.06
C SER A 39 6.70 -24.13 28.64
N LEU A 40 7.82 -24.77 28.25
CA LEU A 40 8.39 -24.61 26.91
C LEU A 40 7.60 -25.42 25.85
N PRO A 41 7.68 -25.02 24.56
CA PRO A 41 7.06 -25.77 23.45
C PRO A 41 7.48 -27.24 23.42
N LYS A 42 6.64 -28.15 22.88
CA LYS A 42 6.99 -29.58 22.80
C LYS A 42 8.09 -29.88 21.76
N ASP A 43 8.12 -29.10 20.69
CA ASP A 43 9.07 -29.26 19.58
C ASP A 43 10.51 -28.88 19.98
N PRO A 44 11.53 -29.71 19.70
CA PRO A 44 12.90 -29.48 20.15
C PRO A 44 13.54 -28.24 19.53
N SER A 45 13.27 -27.94 18.25
CA SER A 45 13.84 -26.78 17.57
C SER A 45 13.26 -25.49 18.15
N LYS A 46 11.94 -25.44 18.34
CA LYS A 46 11.27 -24.29 18.97
C LYS A 46 11.73 -24.06 20.41
N ARG A 47 12.07 -25.11 21.16
CA ARG A 47 12.66 -24.97 22.51
C ARG A 47 13.98 -24.23 22.48
N VAL A 48 14.87 -24.60 21.55
CA VAL A 48 16.19 -24.00 21.42
C VAL A 48 16.07 -22.52 21.06
N ASP A 49 15.22 -22.18 20.09
CA ASP A 49 15.00 -20.79 19.67
C ASP A 49 14.47 -19.91 20.81
N VAL A 50 13.48 -20.42 21.56
CA VAL A 50 12.91 -19.69 22.70
C VAL A 50 13.95 -19.49 23.81
N ILE A 51 14.74 -20.52 24.14
CA ILE A 51 15.81 -20.39 25.15
C ILE A 51 16.88 -19.40 24.67
N HIS A 52 17.25 -19.46 23.40
CA HIS A 52 18.22 -18.54 22.81
C HIS A 52 17.73 -17.09 22.89
N HIS A 53 16.46 -16.83 22.59
CA HIS A 53 15.87 -15.51 22.72
C HIS A 53 15.78 -15.03 24.17
N ILE A 54 15.37 -15.90 25.11
CA ILE A 54 15.37 -15.59 26.55
C ILE A 54 16.78 -15.23 27.02
N ALA A 55 17.80 -15.96 26.58
CA ALA A 55 19.20 -15.69 26.92
C ALA A 55 19.69 -14.33 26.37
N GLN A 56 19.20 -13.90 25.20
CA GLN A 56 19.45 -12.55 24.66
C GLN A 56 18.78 -11.47 25.52
N VAL A 57 17.52 -11.66 25.91
CA VAL A 57 16.77 -10.70 26.76
C VAL A 57 17.41 -10.54 28.14
N LEU A 58 17.95 -11.63 28.70
CA LEU A 58 18.66 -11.62 29.97
C LEU A 58 20.13 -11.16 29.85
N ASN A 59 20.57 -10.71 28.66
CA ASN A 59 21.93 -10.27 28.37
C ASN A 59 23.02 -11.32 28.70
N VAL A 60 22.69 -12.61 28.63
CA VAL A 60 23.63 -13.72 28.81
C VAL A 60 24.40 -13.98 27.51
N ILE A 61 23.74 -13.78 26.37
CA ILE A 61 24.31 -13.89 25.03
C ILE A 61 24.16 -12.54 24.34
N PRO A 62 25.18 -12.02 23.62
CA PRO A 62 25.03 -10.80 22.85
C PRO A 62 23.91 -10.96 21.82
N ALA A 63 23.01 -9.99 21.77
CA ALA A 63 21.99 -9.94 20.73
C ALA A 63 22.67 -9.89 19.35
N PRO A 64 22.14 -10.59 18.33
CA PRO A 64 22.64 -10.46 16.98
C PRO A 64 22.61 -8.98 16.61
N LYS A 65 23.72 -8.47 16.07
CA LYS A 65 23.74 -7.16 15.45
C LYS A 65 22.78 -7.24 14.27
N HIS A 66 21.53 -6.86 14.47
CA HIS A 66 20.71 -6.44 13.35
C HIS A 66 21.44 -5.24 12.77
N HIS A 67 22.16 -5.45 11.67
CA HIS A 67 22.43 -4.35 10.75
C HIS A 67 21.06 -3.82 10.39
N LYS A 68 20.63 -2.75 11.07
CA LYS A 68 19.63 -1.87 10.48
C LYS A 68 20.20 -1.58 9.09
N PRO A 69 19.47 -1.86 8.00
CA PRO A 69 19.96 -1.47 6.69
C PRO A 69 20.28 0.01 6.84
N GLU A 70 21.56 0.36 6.70
CA GLU A 70 21.92 1.76 6.56
C GLU A 70 21.06 2.24 5.40
N HIS A 71 20.09 3.10 5.70
CA HIS A 71 19.36 3.80 4.66
C HIS A 71 20.43 4.58 3.91
N ARG A 72 20.91 4.03 2.79
CA ARG A 72 21.72 4.78 1.84
C ARG A 72 20.79 5.89 1.36
N SER A 73 20.88 7.03 2.02
CA SER A 73 20.09 8.20 1.66
C SER A 73 20.46 8.54 0.22
N LEU A 74 19.45 8.61 -0.63
CA LEU A 74 19.64 8.99 -2.02
C LEU A 74 20.33 10.36 -2.06
N PRO A 75 21.36 10.54 -2.91
CA PRO A 75 22.02 11.83 -3.06
C PRO A 75 20.99 12.93 -3.35
N ASN A 76 21.10 14.08 -2.68
CA ASN A 76 20.13 15.17 -2.85
C ASN A 76 20.07 15.66 -4.31
N ALA A 77 21.19 15.70 -5.01
CA ALA A 77 21.25 16.01 -6.43
C ALA A 77 20.38 15.07 -7.29
N LEU A 78 20.34 13.78 -6.95
CA LEU A 78 19.49 12.81 -7.66
C LEU A 78 18.00 13.06 -7.39
N LYS A 79 17.65 13.45 -6.16
CA LYS A 79 16.27 13.80 -5.81
C LYS A 79 15.79 15.01 -6.60
N GLU A 80 16.62 16.05 -6.68
CA GLU A 80 16.31 17.25 -7.46
C GLU A 80 16.15 16.92 -8.96
N LEU A 81 17.01 16.07 -9.52
CA LEU A 81 16.87 15.60 -10.90
C LEU A 81 15.55 14.89 -11.16
N VAL A 82 15.11 14.02 -10.24
CA VAL A 82 13.83 13.31 -10.34
C VAL A 82 12.65 14.30 -10.25
N ILE A 83 12.70 15.22 -9.29
CA ILE A 83 11.66 16.26 -9.12
C ILE A 83 11.57 17.13 -10.38
N ASN A 84 12.70 17.57 -10.92
CA ASN A 84 12.75 18.36 -12.14
C ASN A 84 12.22 17.58 -13.35
N PHE A 85 12.52 16.28 -13.44
CA PHE A 85 11.99 15.43 -14.50
C PHE A 85 10.46 15.34 -14.47
N TYR A 86 9.86 15.15 -13.29
CA TYR A 86 8.40 15.13 -13.16
C TYR A 86 7.75 16.46 -13.55
N ASN A 87 8.43 17.60 -13.35
CA ASN A 87 7.91 18.92 -13.66
C ASN A 87 8.06 19.32 -15.13
N ARG A 88 8.69 18.51 -15.98
CA ARG A 88 8.79 18.81 -17.42
C ARG A 88 7.42 18.71 -18.09
N ASP A 89 7.16 19.60 -19.05
CA ASP A 89 5.88 19.67 -19.79
C ASP A 89 5.62 18.46 -20.71
N ASP A 90 6.68 17.74 -21.10
CA ASP A 90 6.59 16.49 -21.86
C ASP A 90 6.27 15.26 -20.99
N VAL A 91 6.39 15.37 -19.67
CA VAL A 91 6.14 14.28 -18.71
C VAL A 91 4.83 14.48 -17.96
N SER A 92 4.57 15.71 -17.52
CA SER A 92 3.31 16.11 -16.88
C SER A 92 2.81 17.40 -17.48
N TYR A 93 1.51 17.58 -17.59
CA TYR A 93 0.92 18.83 -18.05
C TYR A 93 0.31 19.61 -16.89
N GLN A 94 0.44 20.94 -16.93
CA GLN A 94 -0.10 21.82 -15.89
C GLN A 94 -1.61 22.00 -16.04
N MET A 95 -2.35 21.91 -14.94
CA MET A 95 -3.78 22.20 -14.97
C MET A 95 -4.03 23.70 -15.19
N PRO A 96 -5.00 24.10 -16.02
CA PRO A 96 -5.21 25.50 -16.38
C PRO A 96 -5.99 26.31 -15.32
N GLY A 97 -6.69 25.65 -14.39
CA GLY A 97 -7.58 26.35 -13.46
C GLY A 97 -6.86 27.06 -12.33
N LYS A 98 -7.27 28.29 -12.01
CA LYS A 98 -6.73 29.05 -10.85
C LYS A 98 -6.90 28.32 -9.52
N TRP A 99 -7.93 27.50 -9.38
CA TRP A 99 -8.20 26.70 -8.18
C TRP A 99 -7.53 25.32 -8.20
N ASP A 100 -6.86 24.96 -9.31
CA ASP A 100 -6.09 23.74 -9.41
C ASP A 100 -4.71 23.92 -8.78
N CYS A 101 -4.67 24.42 -7.54
CA CYS A 101 -3.48 24.59 -6.73
C CYS A 101 -3.49 23.64 -5.54
N ILE A 102 -2.32 23.31 -5.02
CA ILE A 102 -2.12 22.70 -3.71
C ILE A 102 -1.21 23.59 -2.87
N THR A 103 -1.41 23.60 -1.56
CA THR A 103 -0.50 24.28 -0.63
C THR A 103 0.31 23.22 0.08
N VAL A 104 1.64 23.30 -0.02
CA VAL A 104 2.59 22.39 0.62
C VAL A 104 3.42 23.19 1.61
N ASP A 105 3.66 22.61 2.78
CA ASP A 105 4.55 23.19 3.78
C ASP A 105 5.98 22.74 3.48
N ASN A 106 6.91 23.70 3.33
CA ASN A 106 8.31 23.42 3.05
C ASN A 106 9.15 24.22 4.03
N ASP A 107 9.74 23.53 5.02
CA ASP A 107 10.73 24.02 5.99
C ASP A 107 10.53 25.52 6.33
N ASP A 108 9.40 25.83 6.99
CA ASP A 108 8.95 27.14 7.50
C ASP A 108 8.15 28.04 6.54
N LYS A 109 7.91 27.64 5.27
CA LYS A 109 7.08 28.41 4.33
C LYS A 109 6.03 27.56 3.64
N LYS A 110 4.79 28.06 3.64
CA LYS A 110 3.70 27.53 2.82
C LYS A 110 3.86 27.99 1.37
N ILE A 111 4.10 27.04 0.47
CA ILE A 111 4.25 27.29 -0.96
C ILE A 111 2.99 26.77 -1.67
N THR A 112 2.38 27.61 -2.50
CA THR A 112 1.28 27.21 -3.38
C THR A 112 1.84 26.74 -4.71
N LEU A 113 1.58 25.48 -5.06
CA LEU A 113 2.01 24.85 -6.31
C LEU A 113 0.79 24.54 -7.18
N GLN A 114 0.90 24.80 -8.49
CA GLN A 114 -0.12 24.39 -9.44
C GLN A 114 -0.11 22.86 -9.59
N LYS A 115 -1.29 22.25 -9.59
CA LYS A 115 -1.48 20.83 -9.89
C LYS A 115 -1.05 20.55 -11.33
N ARG A 116 -0.36 19.43 -11.51
CA ARG A 116 0.00 18.88 -12.80
C ARG A 116 -0.49 17.45 -12.87
N ILE A 117 -0.77 16.97 -14.07
CA ILE A 117 -1.23 15.61 -14.31
C ILE A 117 -0.19 14.89 -15.14
N LEU A 118 0.22 13.72 -14.66
CA LEU A 118 1.19 12.87 -15.32
C LEU A 118 0.57 12.30 -16.62
N LEU A 119 1.31 12.41 -17.72
CA LEU A 119 0.85 11.93 -19.04
C LEU A 119 0.94 10.41 -19.17
N TYR A 120 1.89 9.79 -18.46
CA TYR A 120 2.18 8.37 -18.50
C TYR A 120 1.93 7.71 -17.15
N SER A 121 1.89 6.38 -17.11
CA SER A 121 1.90 5.66 -15.84
C SER A 121 3.24 5.83 -15.12
N ILE A 122 3.26 5.73 -13.78
CA ILE A 122 4.51 5.83 -12.99
C ILE A 122 5.58 4.84 -13.49
N ARG A 123 5.16 3.67 -13.99
CA ARG A 123 6.06 2.66 -14.55
C ARG A 123 6.74 3.16 -15.82
N GLU A 124 5.98 3.73 -16.74
CA GLU A 124 6.48 4.25 -18.01
C GLU A 124 7.33 5.50 -17.77
N THR A 125 6.89 6.40 -16.89
CA THR A 125 7.66 7.59 -16.50
C THR A 125 9.04 7.22 -15.95
N TYR A 126 9.13 6.16 -15.15
CA TYR A 126 10.42 5.64 -14.67
C TYR A 126 11.30 5.10 -15.81
N GLN A 127 10.72 4.40 -16.78
CA GLN A 127 11.47 3.93 -17.95
C GLN A 127 11.96 5.09 -18.82
N LEU A 128 11.13 6.12 -19.01
CA LEU A 128 11.51 7.35 -19.70
C LEU A 128 12.64 8.07 -18.97
N PHE A 129 12.60 8.14 -17.64
CA PHE A 129 13.67 8.74 -16.84
C PHE A 129 15.01 8.03 -17.03
N ILE A 130 15.02 6.69 -16.99
CA ILE A 130 16.25 5.90 -17.22
C ILE A 130 16.75 6.12 -18.65
N ALA A 131 15.86 6.11 -19.64
CA ALA A 131 16.22 6.30 -21.04
C ALA A 131 16.74 7.72 -21.34
N ASP A 132 16.20 8.75 -20.69
CA ASP A 132 16.63 10.15 -20.83
C ASP A 132 18.02 10.37 -20.22
N LYS A 133 18.34 9.70 -19.10
CA LYS A 133 19.62 9.88 -18.40
C LYS A 133 20.74 9.01 -18.93
N ASN A 134 20.46 7.84 -19.48
CA ASN A 134 21.45 6.93 -20.07
C ASN A 134 22.73 6.73 -19.23
N ASP A 135 22.63 6.84 -17.89
CA ASP A 135 23.76 6.69 -16.97
C ASP A 135 23.63 5.38 -16.19
N PRO A 136 24.52 4.39 -16.43
CA PRO A 136 24.50 3.11 -15.73
C PRO A 136 24.83 3.21 -14.23
N ASN A 137 25.33 4.36 -13.75
CA ASN A 137 25.66 4.55 -12.33
C ASN A 137 24.49 5.06 -11.48
N ILE A 138 23.36 5.43 -12.09
CA ILE A 138 22.16 5.85 -11.35
C ILE A 138 21.47 4.63 -10.76
N ASN A 139 21.80 4.32 -9.50
CA ASN A 139 21.13 3.28 -8.74
C ASN A 139 19.87 3.85 -8.06
N LEU A 140 18.79 3.94 -8.83
CA LEU A 140 17.48 4.37 -8.36
C LEU A 140 16.47 3.23 -8.57
N SER A 141 15.79 2.82 -7.50
CA SER A 141 14.72 1.84 -7.63
C SER A 141 13.41 2.49 -8.09
N LYS A 142 12.53 1.73 -8.75
CA LYS A 142 11.19 2.20 -9.14
C LYS A 142 10.37 2.68 -7.93
N THR A 143 10.46 1.99 -6.80
CA THR A 143 9.78 2.38 -5.55
C THR A 143 10.29 3.73 -5.06
N SER A 144 11.61 3.89 -4.94
CA SER A 144 12.24 5.16 -4.59
C SER A 144 11.86 6.29 -5.55
N PHE A 145 11.79 6.02 -6.86
CA PHE A 145 11.36 7.00 -7.84
C PHE A 145 9.89 7.42 -7.68
N SER A 146 9.02 6.47 -7.33
CA SER A 146 7.61 6.74 -7.03
C SER A 146 7.45 7.56 -5.75
N ASP A 147 8.26 7.29 -4.73
CA ASP A 147 8.23 8.00 -3.44
C ASP A 147 8.73 9.44 -3.56
N LEU A 148 9.65 9.70 -4.51
CA LEU A 148 10.17 11.04 -4.81
C LEU A 148 9.22 11.91 -5.65
N ARG A 149 8.03 11.39 -6.00
CA ARG A 149 7.05 12.15 -6.78
C ARG A 149 6.52 13.34 -5.95
N PRO A 150 6.62 14.58 -6.45
CA PRO A 150 6.07 15.74 -5.76
C PRO A 150 4.54 15.65 -5.60
N LEU A 151 4.02 16.22 -4.50
CA LEU A 151 2.58 16.19 -4.18
C LEU A 151 1.71 16.90 -5.22
N ASN A 152 2.25 17.89 -5.95
CA ASN A 152 1.53 18.62 -6.98
C ASN A 152 1.36 17.80 -8.28
N ILE A 153 2.06 16.68 -8.43
CA ILE A 153 1.97 15.80 -9.60
C ILE A 153 0.96 14.68 -9.31
N LEU A 154 -0.20 14.78 -9.95
CA LEU A 154 -1.28 13.82 -9.87
C LEU A 154 -1.14 12.76 -10.97
N VAL A 155 -1.55 11.53 -10.66
CA VAL A 155 -1.71 10.48 -11.67
C VAL A 155 -2.97 10.69 -12.48
N GLN A 156 -3.01 10.13 -13.68
CA GLN A 156 -4.15 10.22 -14.60
C GLN A 156 -5.47 9.76 -13.97
N SER A 157 -5.48 8.85 -12.99
CA SER A 157 -6.71 8.44 -12.29
C SER A 157 -7.40 9.57 -11.51
N HIS A 158 -6.69 10.67 -11.20
CA HIS A 158 -7.29 11.86 -10.60
C HIS A 158 -7.94 12.79 -11.62
N MET A 159 -7.80 12.53 -12.92
CA MET A 159 -8.63 13.18 -13.92
C MET A 159 -10.07 12.75 -13.70
N SER A 160 -10.96 13.71 -13.46
CA SER A 160 -12.39 13.47 -13.58
C SER A 160 -12.68 13.21 -15.07
N HIS A 161 -12.63 11.94 -15.48
CA HIS A 161 -13.21 11.53 -16.76
C HIS A 161 -14.71 11.80 -16.63
N ARG A 162 -15.18 12.94 -17.13
CA ARG A 162 -16.61 13.32 -17.12
C ARG A 162 -17.47 12.45 -18.05
N SER A 163 -16.86 11.47 -18.71
CA SER A 163 -17.54 10.48 -19.53
C SER A 163 -17.33 9.08 -18.94
N CYS A 164 -18.43 8.39 -18.63
CA CYS A 164 -18.36 6.97 -18.36
C CYS A 164 -17.98 6.24 -19.67
N LEU A 165 -16.84 5.55 -19.68
CA LEU A 165 -16.38 4.75 -20.82
C LEU A 165 -16.61 3.24 -20.60
N CYS A 166 -17.57 2.88 -19.72
CA CYS A 166 -17.85 1.47 -19.49
C CYS A 166 -18.60 0.88 -20.69
N VAL A 167 -18.38 -0.41 -20.93
CA VAL A 167 -19.00 -1.15 -22.03
C VAL A 167 -20.54 -1.03 -21.98
N TYR A 168 -21.14 -1.02 -20.79
CA TYR A 168 -22.60 -0.92 -20.64
C TYR A 168 -23.18 0.41 -21.14
N HIS A 169 -22.58 1.55 -20.78
CA HIS A 169 -23.07 2.86 -21.20
C HIS A 169 -22.67 3.18 -22.64
N GLU A 170 -21.48 2.77 -23.09
CA GLU A 170 -21.04 3.03 -24.46
C GLU A 170 -21.80 2.17 -25.48
N ASN A 171 -22.07 0.89 -25.15
CA ASN A 171 -22.78 -0.03 -26.06
C ASN A 171 -24.20 0.40 -26.39
N ILE A 172 -24.85 1.21 -25.56
CA ILE A 172 -26.20 1.71 -25.85
C ILE A 172 -26.17 3.12 -26.44
N ASN A 173 -25.23 3.98 -26.02
CA ASN A 173 -25.07 5.30 -26.62
C ASN A 173 -24.66 5.25 -28.10
N LEU A 174 -23.85 4.27 -28.51
CA LEU A 174 -23.40 4.13 -29.89
C LEU A 174 -24.56 3.81 -30.87
N PRO A 175 -25.43 2.80 -30.61
CA PRO A 175 -26.64 2.57 -31.40
C PRO A 175 -27.61 3.75 -31.41
N LEU A 176 -27.86 4.40 -30.27
CA LEU A 176 -28.76 5.56 -30.18
C LEU A 176 -28.28 6.71 -31.08
N LYS A 177 -26.97 7.01 -31.06
CA LYS A 177 -26.35 7.97 -31.99
C LYS A 177 -26.49 7.56 -33.45
N ALA A 178 -26.39 6.27 -33.78
CA ALA A 178 -26.59 5.80 -35.15
C ALA A 178 -28.05 5.97 -35.60
N LEU A 179 -29.01 5.63 -34.72
CA LEU A 179 -30.45 5.76 -34.98
C LEU A 179 -30.90 7.21 -35.09
N SER A 180 -30.35 8.13 -34.30
CA SER A 180 -30.64 9.58 -34.37
C SER A 180 -30.36 10.19 -35.74
N LYS A 181 -29.50 9.57 -36.55
CA LYS A 181 -29.20 10.00 -37.92
C LYS A 181 -30.22 9.50 -38.95
N GLN A 182 -30.97 8.45 -38.62
CA GLN A 182 -31.95 7.80 -39.49
C GLN A 182 -33.38 8.18 -39.13
N ILE A 183 -33.65 8.46 -37.85
CA ILE A 183 -34.95 8.80 -37.31
C ILE A 183 -34.90 10.23 -36.78
N GLN A 184 -35.84 11.08 -37.20
CA GLN A 184 -35.98 12.43 -36.66
C GLN A 184 -36.65 12.39 -35.28
N CYS A 185 -35.91 11.96 -34.27
CA CYS A 185 -36.33 12.05 -32.88
C CYS A 185 -35.24 12.75 -32.06
N PRO A 186 -35.51 13.96 -31.51
CA PRO A 186 -34.51 14.76 -30.79
C PRO A 186 -34.03 14.10 -29.49
N ASP A 187 -34.80 13.15 -28.96
CA ASP A 187 -34.55 12.48 -27.70
C ASP A 187 -33.57 11.28 -27.82
N LEU A 188 -33.13 10.92 -29.03
CA LEU A 188 -32.24 9.77 -29.29
C LEU A 188 -30.73 10.07 -29.14
N ASN A 189 -30.34 11.25 -28.66
CA ASN A 189 -28.95 11.69 -28.68
C ASN A 189 -28.08 11.10 -27.56
N THR A 190 -28.67 10.83 -26.39
CA THR A 190 -27.98 10.24 -25.23
C THR A 190 -28.91 9.25 -24.54
N LEU A 191 -28.32 8.26 -23.86
CA LEU A 191 -29.09 7.32 -23.05
C LEU A 191 -30.01 8.03 -22.05
N GLN A 192 -29.53 9.10 -21.40
CA GLN A 192 -30.33 9.83 -20.43
C GLN A 192 -31.52 10.56 -21.07
N ALA A 193 -31.33 11.22 -22.21
CA ALA A 193 -32.44 11.85 -22.94
C ALA A 193 -33.45 10.81 -23.44
N PHE A 194 -32.95 9.65 -23.86
CA PHE A 194 -33.78 8.55 -24.32
C PHE A 194 -34.60 7.92 -23.18
N SER A 195 -34.00 7.71 -22.01
CA SER A 195 -34.70 7.22 -20.81
C SER A 195 -35.81 8.17 -20.38
N LEU A 196 -35.50 9.46 -20.22
CA LEU A 196 -36.50 10.50 -19.88
C LEU A 196 -37.64 10.60 -20.89
N ALA A 197 -37.38 10.27 -22.16
CA ALA A 197 -38.41 10.28 -23.19
C ALA A 197 -39.36 9.07 -23.12
N LEU A 198 -38.89 7.94 -22.57
CA LEU A 198 -39.64 6.68 -22.47
C LEU A 198 -40.43 6.56 -21.17
N VAL A 199 -39.89 7.06 -20.05
CA VAL A 199 -40.46 6.86 -18.72
C VAL A 199 -40.94 8.16 -18.09
N CYS A 200 -41.98 8.08 -17.25
CA CYS A 200 -42.43 9.21 -16.43
C CYS A 200 -41.51 9.48 -15.24
N ASP A 201 -40.94 8.41 -14.68
CA ASP A 201 -40.06 8.46 -13.51
C ASP A 201 -38.97 7.39 -13.67
N GLU A 202 -37.70 7.79 -13.54
CA GLU A 202 -36.54 6.90 -13.64
C GLU A 202 -36.31 6.09 -12.37
N GLU A 203 -36.85 6.55 -11.23
CA GLU A 203 -36.69 5.90 -9.93
C GLU A 203 -37.79 4.84 -9.67
N ASP A 204 -38.86 4.83 -10.47
CA ASP A 204 -39.93 3.81 -10.38
C ASP A 204 -39.62 2.59 -11.26
N GLU A 205 -39.41 1.45 -10.61
CA GLU A 205 -39.16 0.16 -11.26
C GLU A 205 -40.27 -0.23 -12.24
N LYS A 206 -41.53 0.07 -11.92
CA LYS A 206 -42.67 -0.25 -12.81
C LYS A 206 -42.62 0.56 -14.10
N CYS A 207 -42.09 1.77 -14.02
CA CYS A 207 -41.91 2.65 -15.16
C CYS A 207 -40.78 2.16 -16.06
N MET A 208 -39.62 1.86 -15.48
CA MET A 208 -38.44 1.34 -16.19
C MET A 208 -38.66 -0.07 -16.79
N SER A 209 -39.57 -0.86 -16.24
CA SER A 209 -39.95 -2.19 -16.75
C SER A 209 -41.10 -2.17 -17.77
N SER A 210 -41.54 -1.01 -18.24
CA SER A 210 -42.67 -0.84 -19.19
C SER A 210 -44.02 -1.37 -18.68
N CYS A 211 -44.18 -1.47 -17.36
CA CYS A 211 -45.42 -1.86 -16.68
C CYS A 211 -46.28 -0.65 -16.27
N CYS A 212 -45.77 0.57 -16.40
CA CYS A 212 -46.51 1.79 -16.12
C CYS A 212 -47.57 2.06 -17.19
N LEU A 213 -48.83 2.24 -16.77
CA LEU A 213 -49.95 2.49 -17.68
C LEU A 213 -49.89 3.87 -18.36
N LEU A 214 -49.15 4.82 -17.78
CA LEU A 214 -49.05 6.20 -18.29
C LEU A 214 -48.04 6.31 -19.43
N CYS A 215 -46.86 5.70 -19.28
CA CYS A 215 -45.77 5.83 -20.26
C CYS A 215 -45.62 4.65 -21.22
N ARG A 216 -46.46 3.61 -21.09
CA ARG A 216 -46.36 2.38 -21.88
C ARG A 216 -46.25 2.61 -23.39
N ASN A 217 -46.91 3.67 -23.88
CA ASN A 217 -47.01 4.00 -25.29
C ASN A 217 -46.17 5.22 -25.71
N ASN A 218 -45.43 5.85 -24.79
CA ASN A 218 -44.69 7.11 -25.06
C ASN A 218 -43.75 7.01 -26.25
N PHE A 219 -43.19 5.83 -26.53
CA PHE A 219 -42.33 5.60 -27.67
C PHE A 219 -43.07 5.62 -29.01
N ASN A 220 -44.28 5.05 -29.06
CA ASN A 220 -45.10 4.98 -30.26
C ASN A 220 -45.66 6.36 -30.64
N ASP A 221 -45.84 7.24 -29.67
CA ASP A 221 -46.35 8.60 -29.90
C ASP A 221 -45.26 9.56 -30.42
N LYS A 222 -43.97 9.16 -30.35
CA LYS A 222 -42.81 9.99 -30.69
C LYS A 222 -42.11 9.63 -32.01
N ILE A 223 -42.52 8.55 -32.67
CA ILE A 223 -42.01 8.07 -33.97
C ILE A 223 -43.13 8.17 -35.00
#